data_AF-A0A060C0P3-F1
#
_entry.id   AF-A0A060C0P3-F1
#
_cell.length_a   1.000
_cell.length_b   1.000
_cell.length_c   1.000
_cell.angle_alpha   90.00
_cell.angle_beta   90.00
_cell.angle_gamma   90.00
#
_symmetry.space_group_name_H-M   'P 1'
#
loop_
_entity.id
_entity.type
_entity.pdbx_description
1 polymer ?
#
loop_
_entity_poly.entity_id
_entity_poly.type
_entity_poly.pdbx_seq_one_letter_code
_entity_poly.pdbx_strand_id
1 'polypeptide(L)'
;GSFLPCSFWYVDNLALAGRRDEAEQMFERLLSIRNDLGLLAEEYDPHAGRMVGNFPQAFSHVGLVNTAHNLLPHDGPAKHRQGS
;
A
#
# COMPACT_ATOMS: atom_id res chain seq x y z
N GLY A 1 10.27 -10.97 -10.18
CA GLY A 1 9.26 -9.93 -9.95
C GLY A 1 8.48 -10.28 -8.70
N SER A 2 8.03 -9.28 -7.94
CA SER A 2 6.94 -9.41 -6.98
C SER A 2 5.67 -8.88 -7.63
N PHE A 3 4.58 -9.62 -7.53
CA PHE A 3 3.27 -9.19 -8.00
C PHE A 3 2.67 -8.18 -7.02
N LEU A 4 2.49 -6.94 -7.50
CA LEU A 4 2.14 -5.80 -6.65
C LEU A 4 0.75 -5.93 -5.99
N PRO A 5 -0.31 -6.41 -6.67
CA PRO A 5 -1.61 -6.63 -6.02
C PRO A 5 -1.54 -7.61 -4.84
N CYS A 6 -0.80 -8.72 -4.99
CA CYS A 6 -0.59 -9.67 -3.89
C CYS A 6 0.22 -9.07 -2.74
N SER A 7 1.15 -8.15 -3.04
CA SER A 7 1.92 -7.45 -2.01
C SER A 7 1.04 -6.53 -1.16
N PHE A 8 0.05 -5.86 -1.77
CA PHE A 8 -0.95 -5.09 -1.03
C PHE A 8 -1.86 -5.96 -0.16
N TRP A 9 -2.32 -7.10 -0.67
CA TRP A 9 -3.05 -8.07 0.16
C TRP A 9 -2.23 -8.60 1.33
N TYR A 10 -0.92 -8.74 1.18
CA TYR A 10 -0.05 -9.12 2.29
C TYR A 10 -0.04 -8.03 3.38
N VAL A 11 0.02 -6.76 3.00
CA VAL A 11 -0.12 -5.62 3.93
C VAL A 11 -1.46 -5.68 4.66
N ASP A 12 -2.56 -5.90 3.94
CA ASP A 12 -3.90 -6.02 4.54
C ASP A 12 -3.94 -7.15 5.58
N ASN A 13 -3.33 -8.30 5.26
CA ASN A 13 -3.24 -9.43 6.19
C ASN A 13 -2.41 -9.09 7.45
N LEU A 14 -1.31 -8.35 7.32
CA LEU A 14 -0.53 -7.87 8.46
C LEU A 14 -1.37 -6.95 9.35
N ALA A 15 -2.10 -6.01 8.74
CA ALA A 15 -2.99 -5.11 9.47
C ALA A 15 -4.10 -5.87 10.22
N LEU A 16 -4.75 -6.84 9.56
CA LEU A 16 -5.77 -7.70 10.16
C LEU A 16 -5.22 -8.60 11.28
N ALA A 17 -3.95 -9.01 11.20
CA ALA A 17 -3.27 -9.76 12.24
C ALA A 17 -2.83 -8.90 13.45
N GLY A 18 -3.15 -7.60 13.46
CA GLY A 18 -2.72 -6.65 14.49
C GLY A 18 -1.25 -6.23 14.39
N ARG A 19 -0.54 -6.65 13.34
CA ARG A 19 0.87 -6.33 13.09
C ARG A 19 0.97 -5.02 12.31
N ARG A 20 0.42 -3.96 12.89
CA ARG A 20 0.20 -2.68 12.21
C ARG A 20 1.50 -2.00 11.78
N ASP A 21 2.50 -1.95 12.64
CA ASP A 21 3.80 -1.33 12.32
C ASP A 21 4.47 -2.01 11.12
N GLU A 22 4.36 -3.34 11.02
CA GLU A 22 4.91 -4.10 9.89
C GLU A 22 4.10 -3.87 8.61
N ALA A 23 2.78 -3.75 8.73
CA ALA A 23 1.91 -3.40 7.62
C ALA A 23 2.27 -2.01 7.07
N GLU A 24 2.42 -1.01 7.94
CA GLU A 24 2.78 0.36 7.56
C GLU A 24 4.17 0.42 6.91
N GLN A 25 5.18 -0.25 7.48
CA GLN A 25 6.53 -0.31 6.89
C GLN A 25 6.53 -0.95 5.50
N MET A 26 5.80 -2.06 5.32
CA MET A 26 5.69 -2.73 4.03
C MET A 26 4.91 -1.86 3.03
N PHE A 27 3.86 -1.18 3.48
CA PHE A 27 3.09 -0.27 2.64
C PHE A 27 3.95 0.88 2.12
N GLU A 28 4.70 1.56 2.99
CA GLU A 28 5.62 2.64 2.60
C GLU A 28 6.67 2.18 1.59
N ARG A 29 7.18 0.95 1.75
CA ARG A 29 8.09 0.36 0.76
C ARG A 29 7.42 0.14 -0.59
N LEU A 30 6.14 -0.25 -0.63
CA LEU A 30 5.39 -0.39 -1.89
C LEU A 30 5.10 0.98 -2.51
N LEU A 31 4.83 2.00 -1.69
CA LEU A 31 4.62 3.37 -2.14
C LEU A 31 5.86 3.97 -2.80
N SER A 32 7.06 3.63 -2.32
CA SER A 32 8.34 4.11 -2.88
C SER A 32 8.69 3.53 -4.25
N ILE A 33 7.95 2.53 -4.73
CA ILE A 33 8.17 1.88 -6.04
C ILE A 33 7.47 2.64 -7.18
N ARG A 34 6.46 3.46 -6.84
CA ARG A 34 5.71 4.25 -7.82
C ARG A 34 6.62 5.22 -8.57
N ASN A 35 6.28 5.50 -9.81
CA ASN A 35 6.93 6.60 -10.52
C ASN A 35 6.46 7.97 -10.00
N ASP A 36 7.02 9.03 -10.55
CA ASP A 36 6.70 10.42 -10.19
C ASP A 36 5.22 10.81 -10.43
N LEU A 37 4.50 10.05 -11.25
CA LEU A 37 3.06 10.22 -11.50
C LEU A 37 2.20 9.39 -10.53
N GLY A 38 2.81 8.65 -9.60
CA GLY A 38 2.13 7.76 -8.67
C GLY A 38 1.68 6.43 -9.27
N LEU A 39 2.17 6.07 -10.46
CA LEU A 39 1.70 4.89 -11.21
C LEU A 39 2.52 3.63 -10.89
N LEU A 40 1.84 2.49 -10.88
CA LEU A 40 2.40 1.15 -10.69
C LEU A 40 2.23 0.26 -11.94
N ALA A 41 3.22 -0.61 -12.16
CA ALA A 41 3.10 -1.73 -13.07
C ALA A 41 2.45 -2.94 -12.37
N GLU A 42 2.34 -4.06 -13.09
CA GLU A 42 1.88 -5.34 -12.57
C GLU A 42 2.83 -5.95 -11.54
N GLU A 43 4.12 -5.83 -11.83
CA GLU A 43 5.18 -6.44 -11.05
C GLU A 43 6.33 -5.45 -10.80
N TYR A 44 7.08 -5.72 -9.74
CA TYR A 44 8.33 -5.04 -9.46
C TYR A 44 9.48 -6.05 -9.41
N ASP A 45 10.56 -5.81 -10.14
CA ASP A 45 11.79 -6.59 -10.03
C ASP A 45 12.70 -5.95 -8.96
N PRO A 46 12.84 -6.57 -7.77
CA PRO A 46 13.67 -6.02 -6.71
C PRO A 46 15.18 -6.19 -6.96
N HIS A 47 15.59 -7.10 -7.85
CA HIS A 47 17.00 -7.28 -8.18
C HIS A 47 17.47 -6.23 -9.17
N ALA A 48 16.65 -5.95 -10.19
CA ALA A 48 16.91 -4.92 -11.18
C ALA A 48 16.43 -3.51 -10.75
N GLY A 49 15.64 -3.42 -9.68
CA GLY A 49 15.10 -2.17 -9.15
C GLY A 49 14.09 -1.48 -10.07
N ARG A 50 13.32 -2.23 -10.87
CA ARG A 50 12.45 -1.67 -11.92
C ARG A 50 11.05 -2.26 -11.93
N MET A 51 10.08 -1.47 -12.39
CA MET A 51 8.74 -1.94 -12.73
C MET A 51 8.78 -2.82 -13.99
N VAL A 52 8.04 -3.93 -13.98
CA VAL A 52 7.97 -4.89 -15.09
C VAL A 52 6.52 -5.33 -15.32
N GLY A 53 6.24 -5.81 -16.53
CA GLY A 53 4.88 -6.22 -16.93
C GLY A 53 4.01 -5.04 -17.37
N ASN A 54 2.70 -5.23 -17.25
CA ASN A 54 1.72 -4.24 -17.72
C ASN A 54 1.85 -2.91 -16.98
N PHE A 55 1.75 -1.79 -17.70
CA PHE A 55 1.88 -0.45 -17.12
C PHE A 55 1.02 0.58 -17.89
N PRO A 56 0.23 1.43 -17.20
CA PRO A 56 -0.14 1.35 -15.79
C PRO A 56 -1.12 0.19 -15.53
N GLN A 57 -0.99 -0.50 -14.40
CA GLN A 57 -1.77 -1.71 -14.11
C GLN A 57 -2.89 -1.44 -13.10
N ALA A 58 -4.15 -1.56 -13.53
CA ALA A 58 -5.31 -1.17 -12.72
C ALA A 58 -5.43 -1.89 -11.37
N PHE A 59 -5.20 -3.21 -11.30
CA PHE A 59 -5.34 -3.96 -10.05
C PHE A 59 -4.33 -3.57 -8.98
N SER A 60 -3.13 -3.13 -9.35
CA SER A 60 -2.10 -2.65 -8.44
C SER A 60 -2.51 -1.34 -7.81
N HIS A 61 -3.18 -0.47 -8.57
CA HIS A 61 -3.76 0.76 -8.05
C HIS A 61 -4.98 0.49 -7.16
N VAL A 62 -5.84 -0.47 -7.54
CA VAL A 62 -6.96 -0.90 -6.68
C VAL A 62 -6.45 -1.46 -5.35
N GLY A 63 -5.41 -2.32 -5.39
CA GLY A 63 -4.74 -2.82 -4.18
C GLY A 63 -4.21 -1.69 -3.32
N LEU A 64 -3.50 -0.72 -3.91
CA LEU A 64 -2.99 0.44 -3.21
C LEU A 64 -4.09 1.23 -2.48
N VAL A 65 -5.19 1.58 -3.17
CA VAL A 65 -6.28 2.37 -2.60
C VAL A 65 -6.97 1.63 -1.46
N ASN A 66 -7.23 0.33 -1.64
CA ASN A 66 -7.88 -0.48 -0.61
C ASN A 66 -7.00 -0.60 0.63
N THR A 67 -5.71 -0.89 0.46
CA THR A 67 -4.77 -0.99 1.58
C THR A 67 -4.57 0.34 2.28
N ALA A 68 -4.51 1.46 1.54
CA ALA A 68 -4.49 2.79 2.15
C ALA A 68 -5.72 2.99 3.05
N HIS A 69 -6.92 2.66 2.54
CA HIS A 69 -8.15 2.78 3.30
C HIS A 69 -8.16 1.90 4.56
N ASN A 70 -7.64 0.67 4.47
CA ASN A 70 -7.55 -0.25 5.61
C ASN A 70 -6.56 0.22 6.69
N LEU A 71 -5.48 0.92 6.28
CA LEU A 71 -4.49 1.47 7.20
C LEU A 71 -4.90 2.82 7.77
N LEU A 72 -5.87 3.54 7.19
CA LEU A 72 -6.33 4.80 7.76
C LEU A 72 -6.92 4.57 9.17
N PRO A 73 -6.58 5.42 10.16
CA PRO A 73 -7.25 5.40 11.44
C PRO A 73 -8.76 5.63 11.25
N HIS A 74 -9.61 4.78 11.82
CA HIS A 74 -11.06 4.97 11.78
C HIS A 74 -11.58 6.16 12.61
N ASP A 75 -10.69 6.88 13.30
CA ASP A 75 -11.03 8.12 13.99
C ASP A 75 -11.07 9.28 13.00
N GLY A 76 -12.28 9.56 12.48
CA GLY A 76 -12.58 10.83 11.82
C GLY A 76 -12.34 12.04 12.75
N PRO A 77 -12.42 13.28 12.24
CA PRO A 77 -12.08 14.51 12.97
C PRO A 77 -12.94 14.83 14.21
N ALA A 78 -13.72 13.89 14.74
CA ALA A 78 -14.66 14.05 15.85
C ALA A 78 -14.07 13.82 17.25
N LYS A 79 -12.74 13.83 17.43
CA LYS A 79 -12.10 13.68 18.75
C LYS A 79 -11.26 14.89 19.22
N HIS A 80 -11.49 16.08 18.67
CA HIS A 80 -10.91 17.33 19.20
C HIS A 80 -11.99 18.30 19.70
N ARG A 81 -12.88 17.85 20.60
CA ARG A 81 -13.78 18.75 21.34
C ARG A 81 -14.27 18.22 22.68
N GLN A 82 -13.47 17.43 23.37
CA GLN A 82 -13.65 17.21 24.81
C GLN A 82 -12.28 17.31 25.49
N GLY A 83 -12.08 18.40 26.23
CA GLY A 83 -10.86 18.61 27.01
C GLY A 83 -10.61 20.07 27.35
N SER A 84 -11.23 20.50 28.47
CA SER A 84 -10.97 21.69 29.29
C SER A 84 -11.51 23.04 28.85
#